data_AF-A0A7Y4VQP8-F1
#
_entry.id   AF-A0A7Y4VQP8-F1
#
_cell.length_a   1.000
_cell.length_b   1.000
_cell.length_c   1.000
_cell.angle_alpha   90.00
_cell.angle_beta   90.00
_cell.angle_gamma   90.00
#
_symmetry.space_group_name_H-M   'P 1'
#
loop_
_entity.id
_entity.type
_entity.pdbx_description
1 polymer ?
#
loop_
_entity_poly.entity_id
_entity_poly.type
_entity_poly.pdbx_seq_one_letter_code
_entity_poly.pdbx_strand_id
1 'polypeptide(L)' 'MNLQSIPELENTRRKLSELEEAYTAAAERSFANAHIREATLTSLRELINQLKEEIARYEAHQPARREAARP' A
#
# COMPACT_ATOMS: atom_id res chain seq x y z
N MET A 1 -10.87 2.87 2.05
CA MET A 1 -10.39 3.41 3.35
C MET A 1 -9.90 4.83 3.09
N ASN A 2 -9.88 5.69 4.10
CA ASN A 2 -9.37 7.06 3.95
C ASN A 2 -8.47 7.39 5.14
N LEU A 3 -7.20 7.70 4.88
CA LEU A 3 -6.26 8.10 5.92
C LEU A 3 -6.64 9.48 6.47
N GLN A 4 -6.59 9.62 7.78
CA GLN A 4 -6.98 10.86 8.48
C GLN A 4 -5.82 11.43 9.29
N SER A 5 -4.80 10.64 9.61
CA SER A 5 -3.70 11.03 10.48
C SER A 5 -2.32 10.52 10.02
N ILE A 6 -1.27 11.17 10.52
CA ILE A 6 0.12 10.77 10.26
C ILE A 6 0.41 9.35 10.79
N PRO A 7 -0.04 8.95 12.00
CA PRO A 7 0.12 7.57 12.46
C PRO A 7 -0.56 6.54 11.57
N GLU A 8 -1.74 6.85 11.00
CA GLU A 8 -2.40 5.96 10.04
C GLU A 8 -1.61 5.85 8.73
N LEU A 9 -1.04 6.95 8.25
CA LEU A 9 -0.13 6.96 7.09
C LEU A 9 1.10 6.06 7.32
N GLU A 10 1.74 6.18 8.49
CA GLU A 10 2.91 5.37 8.85
C GLU A 10 2.56 3.88 8.95
N ASN A 11 1.43 3.54 9.58
CA ASN A 11 0.95 2.16 9.66
C ASN A 11 0.63 1.61 8.27
N THR A 12 0.03 2.42 7.40
CA THR A 12 -0.32 2.02 6.03
C THR A 12 0.92 1.80 5.18
N ARG A 13 1.97 2.63 5.33
CA ARG A 13 3.27 2.43 4.69
C ARG A 13 3.97 1.17 5.17
N ARG A 14 3.93 0.88 6.48
CA ARG A 14 4.47 -0.39 7.01
C ARG A 14 3.74 -1.58 6.42
N LYS A 15 2.40 -1.51 6.37
CA LYS A 15 1.57 -2.57 5.79
C LYS A 15 1.84 -2.76 4.29
N LEU A 16 2.07 -1.67 3.57
CA LEU A 16 2.44 -1.71 2.16
C LEU A 16 3.75 -2.49 1.96
N SER A 17 4.79 -2.20 2.75
CA SER A 17 6.08 -2.91 2.69
C SER A 17 5.91 -4.41 2.93
N GLU A 18 5.16 -4.80 3.97
CA GLU A 18 4.88 -6.22 4.26
C GLU A 18 4.19 -6.94 3.09
N LEU A 19 3.26 -6.25 2.42
CA LEU A 19 2.52 -6.82 1.29
C LEU A 19 3.40 -6.93 0.03
N GLU A 20 4.28 -5.97 -0.21
CA GLU A 20 5.25 -6.02 -1.32
C GLU A 20 6.27 -7.15 -1.12
N GLU A 21 6.73 -7.36 0.11
CA GLU A 21 7.57 -8.50 0.47
C GLU A 21 6.82 -9.83 0.27
N ALA A 22 5.57 -9.91 0.73
CA ALA A 22 4.74 -11.11 0.55
C ALA A 22 4.45 -11.40 -0.93
N TYR A 23 4.23 -10.36 -1.76
CA TYR A 23 4.06 -10.50 -3.20
C TYR A 23 5.32 -11.07 -3.85
N THR A 24 6.50 -10.55 -3.49
CA THR A 24 7.78 -11.02 -4.01
C THR A 24 8.03 -12.47 -3.62
N ALA A 25 7.82 -12.81 -2.35
CA ALA A 25 7.93 -14.20 -1.87
C ALA A 25 6.94 -15.15 -2.57
N ALA A 26 5.70 -14.71 -2.82
CA ALA A 26 4.72 -15.48 -3.58
C ALA A 26 5.06 -15.56 -5.07
N ALA A 27 5.73 -14.57 -5.65
CA ALA A 27 6.11 -14.63 -7.05
C ALA A 27 7.21 -15.67 -7.29
N GLU A 28 8.15 -15.79 -6.35
CA GLU A 28 9.30 -16.71 -6.41
C GLU A 28 8.97 -18.14 -5.94
N ARG A 29 7.95 -18.29 -5.10
CA ARG A 29 7.55 -19.61 -4.58
C ARG A 29 6.98 -20.49 -5.70
N SER A 30 7.45 -21.74 -5.77
CA SER A 30 6.77 -22.78 -6.56
C SER A 30 5.48 -23.21 -5.86
N PHE A 31 4.34 -22.90 -6.48
CA PHE A 31 3.03 -23.37 -6.03
C PHE A 31 2.69 -24.68 -6.72
N ALA A 32 2.12 -25.62 -5.97
CA ALA A 32 1.61 -26.87 -6.54
C ALA A 32 0.44 -26.65 -7.52
N ASN A 33 -0.25 -25.51 -7.42
CA ASN A 33 -1.37 -25.15 -8.28
C ASN A 33 -1.18 -23.72 -8.84
N ALA A 34 -1.07 -23.64 -10.17
CA ALA A 34 -0.86 -22.39 -10.89
C ALA A 34 -2.03 -21.38 -10.71
N HIS A 35 -3.27 -21.87 -10.62
CA HIS A 35 -4.44 -21.03 -10.45
C HIS A 35 -4.46 -20.36 -9.06
N ILE A 36 -4.07 -21.10 -8.02
CA ILE A 36 -3.95 -20.53 -6.65
C ILE A 36 -2.85 -19.46 -6.61
N ARG A 37 -1.73 -19.68 -7.31
CA ARG A 37 -0.65 -18.69 -7.42
C ARG A 37 -1.15 -17.41 -8.08
N GLU A 38 -1.82 -17.53 -9.23
CA GLU A 38 -2.34 -16.39 -9.97
C GLU A 38 -3.36 -15.60 -9.16
N ALA A 39 -4.30 -16.27 -8.51
CA ALA A 39 -5.29 -15.63 -7.64
C ALA A 39 -4.61 -14.89 -6.47
N THR A 40 -3.64 -15.53 -5.80
CA THR A 40 -2.89 -14.93 -4.68
C THR A 40 -2.14 -13.68 -5.12
N LEU A 41 -1.40 -13.74 -6.23
CA LEU A 41 -0.65 -12.60 -6.76
C LEU A 41 -1.58 -11.47 -7.21
N THR A 42 -2.73 -11.81 -7.79
CA THR A 42 -3.73 -10.82 -8.22
C THR A 42 -4.29 -10.07 -7.03
N SER A 43 -4.74 -10.79 -5.99
CA SER A 43 -5.27 -10.16 -4.77
C SER A 43 -4.23 -9.31 -4.04
N LEU A 44 -2.97 -9.78 -3.94
CA LEU A 44 -1.89 -9.00 -3.34
C LEU A 44 -1.62 -7.72 -4.13
N ARG A 45 -1.57 -7.80 -5.46
CA ARG A 45 -1.37 -6.63 -6.33
C ARG A 45 -2.48 -5.61 -6.19
N GLU A 46 -3.74 -6.04 -6.17
CA GLU A 46 -4.89 -5.16 -6.00
C GLU A 46 -4.83 -4.43 -4.66
N LEU A 47 -4.51 -5.14 -3.57
CA LEU A 47 -4.38 -4.54 -2.26
C LEU A 47 -3.21 -3.53 -2.19
N ILE A 48 -2.05 -3.88 -2.74
CA ILE A 48 -0.88 -2.99 -2.83
C ILE A 48 -1.25 -1.70 -3.57
N ASN A 49 -1.93 -1.82 -4.72
CA ASN A 49 -2.34 -0.67 -5.51
C ASN A 49 -3.31 0.23 -4.73
N GLN A 50 -4.29 -0.38 -4.04
CA GLN A 50 -5.26 0.37 -3.25
C GLN A 50 -4.59 1.15 -2.11
N LEU A 51 -3.61 0.56 -1.40
CA LEU A 51 -2.88 1.26 -0.35
C LEU A 51 -2.00 2.39 -0.92
N LYS A 52 -1.35 2.17 -2.07
CA LYS A 52 -0.56 3.21 -2.76
C LYS A 52 -1.42 4.41 -3.14
N GLU A 53 -2.59 4.16 -3.72
CA GLU A 53 -3.54 5.23 -4.05
C GLU A 53 -4.03 5.98 -2.81
N GLU A 54 -4.26 5.27 -1.70
CA GLU A 54 -4.73 5.90 -0.47
C GLU A 54 -3.67 6.80 0.15
N ILE A 55 -2.41 6.35 0.18
CA ILE A 55 -1.25 7.17 0.57
C ILE A 55 -1.16 8.41 -0.33
N ALA A 56 -1.20 8.22 -1.66
CA ALA A 56 -1.10 9.32 -2.61
C ALA A 56 -2.24 10.34 -2.44
N ARG A 57 -3.48 9.87 -2.23
CA ARG A 57 -4.62 10.74 -1.92
C ARG A 57 -4.38 11.53 -0.65
N TYR A 58 -3.94 10.89 0.43
CA TYR A 58 -3.67 11.57 1.70
C TYR A 58 -2.60 12.66 1.54
N GLU A 59 -1.48 12.32 0.91
CA GLU A 59 -0.37 13.26 0.67
C GLU A 59 -0.77 14.44 -0.22
N ALA A 60 -1.59 14.19 -1.25
CA ALA A 60 -2.12 15.25 -2.11
C ALA A 60 -3.09 16.21 -1.41
N HIS A 61 -3.73 15.79 -0.31
CA HIS A 61 -4.60 16.62 0.52
C HIS A 61 -3.88 17.29 1.70
N GLN A 62 -2.58 16.99 1.92
CA GLN A 62 -1.74 17.66 2.91
C GLN A 62 -1.08 19.02 2.49
N PRO A 63 -1.17 19.58 1.26
CA PRO A 63 -0.39 20.77 0.91
C PRO A 63 -0.83 22.04 1.65
N ALA A 64 -2.04 22.09 2.20
CA ALA A 64 -2.51 23.25 2.98
C ALA A 64 -1.86 23.42 4.36
N ARG A 65 -1.19 22.38 4.91
CA ARG A 65 -0.53 22.47 6.23
C ARG A 65 0.92 22.97 6.18
N ARG A 66 1.51 23.05 4.98
CA ARG A 66 2.88 23.57 4.76
C ARG A 66 2.92 25.07 4.46
N GLU A 67 1.86 25.65 3.89
CA GLU A 67 1.80 27.10 3.60
C GLU A 67 1.40 27.97 4.80
N ALA A 68 0.65 27.45 5.76
CA ALA A 68 0.28 28.17 6.99
C ALA A 68 1.42 28.32 8.03
N ALA A 69 2.63 27.87 7.69
CA ALA A 69 3.83 27.95 8.53
C ALA A 69 4.98 28.74 7.86
N ARG A 70 4.68 29.56 6.84
CA ARG A 70 5.62 30.55 6.32
C ARG A 70 5.45 31.87 7.10
N PRO A 71 6.50 32.39 7.77
CA PRO A 71 6.44 33.63 8.55
C PRO A 71 6.24 34.87 7.68
#